data_AF-A0A8T4VWB4-F1
#
_entry.id   AF-A0A8T4VWB4-F1
#
_cell.length_a   1.000
_cell.length_b   1.000
_cell.length_c   1.000
_cell.angle_alpha   90.00
_cell.angle_beta   90.00
_cell.angle_gamma   90.00
#
_symmetry.space_group_name_H-M   'P 1'
#
loop_
_entity.id
_entity.type
_entity.pdbx_description
1 polymer ?
#
loop_
_entity_poly.entity_id
_entity_poly.type
_entity_poly.pdbx_seq_one_letter_code
_entity_poly.pdbx_strand_id
1 'polypeptide(L)' 'MDMELLENMGHILAAVILLILPLLILLIATIVGFSNAVLYILAIFWFGMGFIFYGALYSDD' A
#
# COMPACT_ATOMS: atom_id res chain seq x y z
N MET A 1 -25.03 5.88 -10.48
CA MET A 1 -25.17 4.54 -9.88
C MET A 1 -24.12 3.55 -10.39
N ASP A 2 -24.13 3.07 -11.65
CA ASP A 2 -23.12 2.09 -12.09
C ASP A 2 -21.70 2.67 -12.23
N MET A 3 -21.57 3.93 -12.67
CA MET A 3 -20.25 4.59 -12.74
C MET A 3 -19.67 4.91 -11.35
N GLU A 4 -20.47 5.45 -10.43
CA GLU A 4 -20.04 5.73 -9.06
C GLU A 4 -19.62 4.46 -8.30
N LEU A 5 -20.29 3.33 -8.54
CA LEU A 5 -19.90 2.04 -7.96
C LEU A 5 -18.55 1.57 -8.49
N LEU A 6 -18.33 1.69 -9.80
CA LEU A 6 -17.08 1.30 -10.45
C LEU A 6 -15.90 2.15 -9.93
N GLU A 7 -16.13 3.44 -9.77
CA GLU A 7 -15.16 4.42 -9.26
C GLU A 7 -14.80 4.13 -7.79
N ASN A 8 -15.81 3.92 -6.92
CA ASN A 8 -15.59 3.50 -5.54
C ASN A 8 -14.83 2.17 -5.43
N MET A 9 -15.14 1.19 -6.29
CA MET A 9 -14.39 -0.07 -6.34
C MET A 9 -12.93 0.17 -6.74
N GLY A 10 -12.66 1.10 -7.66
CA GLY A 10 -11.31 1.52 -8.04
C GLY A 10 -10.52 2.08 -6.86
N HIS A 11 -11.10 3.00 -6.09
CA HIS A 11 -10.46 3.58 -4.91
C HIS A 11 -10.16 2.53 -3.83
N ILE A 12 -11.10 1.61 -3.59
CA ILE A 12 -10.92 0.52 -2.62
C ILE A 12 -9.80 -0.41 -3.07
N LEU A 13 -9.78 -0.81 -4.34
CA LEU A 13 -8.72 -1.66 -4.88
C LEU A 13 -7.34 -1.00 -4.79
N ALA A 14 -7.26 0.30 -5.10
CA ALA A 14 -6.02 1.06 -4.97
C ALA A 14 -5.52 1.07 -3.52
N ALA A 15 -6.41 1.33 -2.54
CA ALA A 15 -6.06 1.30 -1.12
C ALA A 15 -5.61 -0.09 -0.65
N VAL A 16 -6.28 -1.15 -1.11
CA VAL A 16 -5.93 -2.54 -0.76
C VAL A 16 -4.56 -2.93 -1.31
N ILE A 17 -4.25 -2.58 -2.57
CA ILE A 17 -2.94 -2.85 -3.17
C ILE A 17 -1.83 -2.12 -2.40
N LEU A 18 -2.11 -0.89 -1.97
CA LEU A 18 -1.19 -0.08 -1.20
C LEU A 18 -0.81 -0.73 0.14
N LEU A 19 -1.77 -1.41 0.76
CA LEU A 19 -1.62 -2.11 2.04
C LEU A 19 -1.02 -3.52 1.88
N ILE A 20 -1.36 -4.24 0.81
CA ILE A 20 -0.97 -5.65 0.68
C ILE A 20 0.53 -5.81 0.44
N LEU A 21 1.14 -4.91 -0.34
CA LEU A 21 2.57 -5.00 -0.65
C LEU A 21 3.48 -4.87 0.59
N PRO A 22 3.32 -3.84 1.45
CA PRO A 22 4.15 -3.72 2.65
C PRO A 22 3.91 -4.88 3.63
N LEU A 23 2.69 -5.43 3.71
CA LEU A 23 2.42 -6.63 4.50
C LEU A 23 3.17 -7.86 3.98
N LEU A 24 3.24 -8.06 2.67
CA LEU A 24 4.04 -9.13 2.06
C LEU A 24 5.53 -8.95 2.34
N ILE A 25 6.05 -7.72 2.24
CA ILE A 25 7.46 -7.42 2.57
C ILE A 25 7.73 -7.73 4.05
N LEU A 26 6.82 -7.35 4.95
CA LEU A 26 6.94 -7.64 6.39
C LEU A 26 6.91 -9.15 6.66
N LEU A 27 6.05 -9.90 5.97
CA LEU A 27 5.99 -11.36 6.08
C LEU A 27 7.31 -12.00 5.65
N ILE A 28 7.88 -11.55 4.52
CA ILE A 28 9.20 -12.00 4.07
C ILE A 28 10.27 -11.63 5.10
N ALA A 29 10.22 -10.41 5.66
CA ALA A 29 11.16 -9.96 6.68
C ALA A 29 11.09 -10.81 7.95
N THR A 30 9.91 -11.29 8.33
CA THR A 30 9.73 -12.19 9.48
C THR A 30 10.32 -13.57 9.21
N ILE A 31 10.17 -14.09 7.97
CA ILE A 31 10.71 -15.40 7.57
C ILE A 31 12.23 -15.37 7.45
N VAL A 32 12.80 -14.32 6.84
CA VAL A 32 14.25 -14.19 6.60
C VAL A 32 14.99 -13.78 7.89
N GLY A 33 14.28 -13.19 8.85
CA GLY A 33 14.81 -12.83 10.17
C GLY A 33 15.23 -11.36 10.29
N PHE A 34 15.28 -10.89 11.55
CA PHE A 34 15.48 -9.48 11.91
C PHE A 34 16.83 -8.87 11.48
N SER A 35 17.79 -9.68 11.03
CA SER A 35 19.06 -9.19 10.50
C SER A 35 18.90 -8.36 9.22
N ASN A 36 17.81 -8.56 8.49
CA ASN A 36 17.53 -7.83 7.25
C ASN A 36 16.70 -6.57 7.49
N ALA A 37 17.31 -5.58 8.17
CA ALA A 37 16.73 -4.26 8.40
C ALA A 37 16.23 -3.58 7.11
N VAL A 38 16.84 -3.89 5.97
CA VAL A 38 16.48 -3.37 4.64
C VAL A 38 15.01 -3.66 4.30
N LEU A 39 14.49 -4.84 4.64
CA LEU A 39 13.10 -5.20 4.32
C LEU A 39 12.10 -4.37 5.15
N TYR A 40 12.43 -4.08 6.40
CA TYR A 40 11.61 -3.21 7.26
C TYR A 40 11.64 -1.76 6.75
N ILE A 41 12.80 -1.26 6.34
CA ILE A 41 12.93 0.08 5.75
C ILE A 41 12.12 0.17 4.45
N LEU A 42 12.20 -0.85 3.59
CA LEU A 42 11.39 -0.92 2.36
C LEU A 42 9.89 -0.94 2.67
N ALA A 43 9.45 -1.69 3.68
CA ALA A 43 8.05 -1.70 4.08
C ALA A 43 7.55 -0.33 4.57
N ILE A 44 8.34 0.37 5.39
CA ILE A 44 8.02 1.72 5.88
C ILE A 44 8.00 2.72 4.72
N PHE A 45 9.00 2.67 3.85
CA PHE A 45 9.10 3.56 2.70
C PHE A 45 7.93 3.35 1.74
N TRP A 46 7.58 2.09 1.47
CA TRP A 46 6.43 1.74 0.64
C TRP A 46 5.13 2.24 1.26
N PHE A 47 4.93 2.05 2.56
CA PHE A 47 3.73 2.50 3.26
C PHE A 47 3.60 4.04 3.22
N GLY A 48 4.69 4.75 3.50
CA GLY A 48 4.73 6.22 3.48
C GLY A 48 4.52 6.80 2.08
N MET A 49 5.24 6.30 1.08
CA MET A 49 5.08 6.72 -0.31
C MET A 49 3.70 6.36 -0.85
N GLY A 50 3.20 5.18 -0.50
CA GLY A 50 1.87 4.76 -0.89
C GLY A 50 0.80 5.72 -0.37
N PHE A 51 0.89 6.13 0.89
CA PHE A 51 -0.06 7.10 1.45
C PHE A 51 -0.01 8.45 0.73
N ILE A 52 1.20 8.94 0.41
CA ILE A 52 1.40 10.19 -0.34
C ILE A 52 0.80 10.08 -1.74
N PHE A 53 1.07 9.00 -2.47
CA PHE A 53 0.54 8.81 -3.83
C PHE A 53 -0.96 8.57 -3.85
N TYR A 54 -1.49 7.80 -2.89
CA TYR A 54 -2.93 7.62 -2.75
C TYR A 54 -3.62 8.95 -2.47
N GLY A 55 -3.10 9.73 -1.53
CA GLY A 55 -3.58 11.08 -1.27
C GLY A 55 -3.52 11.96 -2.52
N ALA A 56 -2.38 12.01 -3.22
CA ALA A 56 -2.23 12.85 -4.40
C ALA A 56 -3.10 12.44 -5.61
N LEU A 57 -3.42 11.16 -5.74
CA LEU A 57 -4.27 10.65 -6.84
C LEU A 57 -5.76 10.83 -6.58
N TYR A 58 -6.16 10.94 -5.31
CA TYR A 58 -7.56 10.95 -4.88
C TYR A 58 -7.92 12.15 -4.00
N SER A 59 -7.07 13.18 -3.91
CA SER A 59 -7.33 14.41 -3.14
C SER A 59 -8.23 15.41 -3.85
N ASP A 60 -8.50 15.21 -5.14
CA ASP A 60 -9.27 16.12 -5.98
C ASP A 60 -10.76 15.72 -6.12
N ASP A 61 -11.21 14.69 -5.39
CA ASP A 61 -12.63 14.36 -5.16
C ASP A 61 -13.12 14.90 -3.80
#